data_AF-C0GHJ5-F1
#
_entry.id   AF-C0GHJ5-F1
#
_cell.length_a   1.000
_cell.length_b   1.000
_cell.length_c   1.000
_cell.angle_alpha   90.00
_cell.angle_beta   90.00
_cell.angle_gamma   90.00
#
_symmetry.space_group_name_H-M   'P 1'
#
loop_
_entity.id
_entity.type
_entity.pdbx_description
1 polymer ?
#
loop_
_entity_poly.entity_id
_entity_poly.type
_entity_poly.pdbx_seq_one_letter_code
_entity_poly.pdbx_strand_id
1 'polypeptide(L)' 'MLATNKVNQQGRNRVLVAGAEQALEQFKNEIASELGLDYQGDKGNLTSRQNGYVGGLMVRKMIAQAESQLAGKPNNQQ' A
#
# COMPACT_ATOMS: atom_id res chain seq x y z
N MET A 1 7.12 40.62 -8.18
CA MET A 1 7.33 39.20 -8.49
C MET A 1 7.40 38.44 -7.19
N LEU A 2 6.58 37.39 -7.01
CA LEU A 2 6.82 36.17 -6.21
C LEU A 2 5.47 35.46 -6.01
N ALA A 3 5.04 34.70 -7.03
CA ALA A 3 3.98 33.72 -6.85
C ALA A 3 4.62 32.46 -6.23
N THR A 4 4.34 32.21 -4.95
CA THR A 4 4.75 30.98 -4.26
C THR A 4 3.87 29.83 -4.75
N ASN A 5 4.26 29.20 -5.85
CA ASN A 5 3.60 28.03 -6.39
C ASN A 5 4.07 26.77 -5.67
N LYS A 6 3.59 26.51 -4.46
CA LYS A 6 3.68 25.18 -3.84
C LYS A 6 2.54 24.31 -4.36
N VAL A 7 2.62 23.93 -5.64
CA VAL A 7 1.85 22.78 -6.12
C VAL A 7 2.50 21.57 -5.49
N ASN A 8 2.05 21.19 -4.29
CA ASN A 8 2.26 19.85 -3.80
C ASN A 8 1.41 18.92 -4.67
N GLN A 9 1.93 18.61 -5.86
CA GLN A 9 1.55 17.45 -6.64
C GLN A 9 1.99 16.23 -5.82
N GLN A 10 1.27 15.96 -4.73
CA GLN A 10 1.12 14.60 -4.26
C GLN A 10 0.62 13.85 -5.49
N GLY A 11 1.50 13.12 -6.16
CA GLY A 11 1.14 12.26 -7.28
C GLY A 11 -0.03 11.43 -6.77
N ARG A 12 -1.24 11.75 -7.23
CA ARG A 12 -2.46 11.10 -6.79
C ARG A 12 -2.39 9.73 -7.41
N ASN A 13 -1.68 8.81 -6.76
CA ASN A 13 -1.74 7.41 -7.08
C ASN A 13 -3.17 6.98 -6.75
N ARG A 14 -4.05 7.11 -7.75
CA ARG A 14 -5.46 6.79 -7.60
C ARG A 14 -5.54 5.28 -7.59
N VAL A 15 -6.25 4.75 -6.62
CA VAL A 15 -6.59 3.34 -6.59
C VAL A 15 -7.33 3.01 -7.88
N LEU A 16 -6.84 2.00 -8.61
CA LEU A 16 -7.36 1.65 -9.94
C LEU A 16 -8.75 1.00 -9.87
N VAL A 17 -9.05 0.34 -8.75
CA VAL A 17 -10.31 -0.33 -8.48
C VAL A 17 -11.13 0.50 -7.51
N ALA A 18 -12.29 0.99 -7.95
CA ALA A 18 -13.21 1.72 -7.09
C ALA A 18 -13.63 0.85 -5.89
N GLY A 19 -13.59 1.41 -4.68
CA GLY A 19 -13.92 0.70 -3.44
C GLY A 19 -12.75 -0.07 -2.80
N ALA A 20 -11.63 -0.26 -3.49
CA ALA A 20 -10.46 -0.94 -2.91
C ALA A 20 -9.62 -0.04 -1.99
N GLU A 21 -9.89 1.27 -1.94
CA GLU A 21 -9.11 2.23 -1.14
C GLU A 21 -9.07 1.87 0.35
N GLN A 22 -10.23 1.60 0.95
CA GLN A 22 -10.30 1.22 2.35
C GLN A 22 -9.57 -0.10 2.63
N ALA A 23 -9.69 -1.08 1.74
CA ALA A 23 -9.01 -2.37 1.87
C ALA A 23 -7.48 -2.21 1.76
N LEU A 24 -7.01 -1.36 0.84
CA LEU A 24 -5.59 -1.06 0.69
C LEU A 24 -5.01 -0.28 1.88
N GLU A 25 -5.80 0.63 2.47
CA GLU A 25 -5.42 1.34 3.68
C GLU A 25 -5.30 0.40 4.89
N GLN A 26 -6.26 -0.51 5.06
CA GLN A 26 -6.18 -1.55 6.09
C GLN A 26 -4.96 -2.44 5.89
N PHE A 27 -4.75 -2.92 4.66
CA PHE A 27 -3.61 -3.77 4.33
C PHE A 27 -2.27 -3.07 4.59
N LYS A 28 -2.15 -1.79 4.23
CA LYS A 28 -0.96 -0.99 4.56
C LYS A 28 -0.71 -0.93 6.06
N ASN A 29 -1.75 -0.74 6.86
CA ASN A 29 -1.64 -0.65 8.33
C ASN A 29 -1.25 -2.00 8.95
N GLU A 30 -1.75 -3.11 8.41
CA GLU A 30 -1.32 -4.47 8.80
C GLU A 30 0.18 -4.66 8.54
N ILE A 31 0.62 -4.34 7.32
CA ILE A 31 2.04 -4.47 6.93
C ILE A 31 2.94 -3.55 7.75
N ALA A 32 2.51 -2.33 8.02
CA ALA A 32 3.21 -1.44 8.91
C ALA A 32 3.36 -2.04 10.32
N SER A 33 2.28 -2.60 10.86
CA SER A 33 2.25 -3.24 12.17
C SER A 33 3.18 -4.46 12.22
N GLU A 34 3.21 -5.29 11.18
CA GLU A 34 4.15 -6.41 11.05
C GLU A 34 5.62 -5.96 11.08
N LEU A 35 5.90 -4.77 10.54
CA LEU A 35 7.23 -4.17 10.52
C LEU A 35 7.56 -3.39 11.80
N GLY A 36 6.67 -3.39 12.79
CA GLY A 36 6.82 -2.62 14.02
C GLY A 36 6.79 -1.11 13.80
N LEU A 37 6.22 -0.67 12.66
CA LEU A 37 6.09 0.74 12.33
C LEU A 37 4.73 1.24 12.78
N ASP A 38 4.75 2.27 13.61
CA ASP A 38 3.53 2.95 14.01
C ASP A 38 3.09 3.94 12.92
N TYR A 39 2.03 3.56 12.21
CA TYR A 39 1.36 4.42 11.23
C TYR A 39 0.19 5.20 11.85
N GLN A 40 -0.02 5.12 13.17
CA GLN A 40 -1.00 5.94 13.88
C GLN A 40 -0.49 7.38 14.00
N GLY A 41 -0.72 8.19 12.96
CA GLY A 41 -0.42 9.62 12.97
C GLY A 41 0.38 10.10 11.75
N ASP A 42 1.03 11.25 11.91
CA ASP A 42 1.80 11.88 10.85
C ASP A 42 2.98 10.99 10.43
N LYS A 43 2.96 10.53 9.18
CA LYS A 43 4.00 9.69 8.57
C LYS A 43 5.35 10.41 8.47
N GLY A 44 5.42 11.70 8.83
CA GLY A 44 6.62 12.54 8.84
C GLY A 44 7.76 12.03 9.72
N ASN A 45 7.48 11.22 10.76
CA ASN A 45 8.53 10.63 11.59
C ASN A 45 9.15 9.35 11.00
N LEU A 46 8.52 8.77 9.98
CA LEU A 46 9.03 7.57 9.31
C LEU A 46 10.00 7.97 8.20
N THR A 47 11.17 7.32 8.19
CA THR A 47 12.15 7.54 7.12
C THR A 47 11.54 7.16 5.76
N SER A 48 11.94 7.84 4.69
CA SER A 48 11.48 7.51 3.33
C SER A 48 11.77 6.04 2.96
N ARG A 49 12.83 5.46 3.54
CA ARG A 49 13.18 4.04 3.39
C ARG A 49 12.14 3.13 4.02
N GLN A 50 11.69 3.42 5.24
CA GLN A 50 10.65 2.63 5.92
C GLN A 50 9.33 2.68 5.15
N ASN A 51 8.91 3.88 4.74
CA ASN A 51 7.72 4.05 3.91
C ASN A 51 7.81 3.29 2.58
N GLY A 52 8.97 3.35 1.90
CA GLY A 52 9.21 2.58 0.68
C GLY A 52 9.19 1.06 0.91
N TYR A 53 9.70 0.60 2.07
CA TYR A 53 9.71 -0.81 2.41
C TYR A 53 8.29 -1.36 2.66
N VAL A 54 7.42 -0.61 3.33
CA VAL A 54 5.99 -0.97 3.51
C VAL A 54 5.31 -1.15 2.15
N GLY A 55 5.43 -0.17 1.25
CA GLY A 55 4.83 -0.27 -0.09
C GLY A 55 5.38 -1.45 -0.92
N GLY A 56 6.69 -1.70 -0.83
CA GLY A 56 7.32 -2.84 -1.49
C GLY A 56 6.83 -4.19 -0.95
N LEU A 57 6.62 -4.31 0.36
CA LEU A 57 6.12 -5.52 0.99
C LEU A 57 4.66 -5.78 0.66
N MET A 58 3.83 -4.72 0.60
CA MET A 58 2.45 -4.81 0.12
C MET A 58 2.38 -5.44 -1.27
N VAL A 59 3.20 -4.95 -2.22
CA VAL A 59 3.24 -5.48 -3.60
C VAL A 59 3.69 -6.94 -3.62
N ARG A 60 4.73 -7.29 -2.87
CA ARG A 60 5.22 -8.69 -2.79
C ARG A 60 4.13 -9.65 -2.31
N LYS A 61 3.38 -9.27 -1.28
CA LYS A 61 2.30 -10.11 -0.74
C LYS A 61 1.11 -10.20 -1.70
N MET A 62 0.72 -9.10 -2.34
CA MET A 62 -0.32 -9.12 -3.38
C MET A 62 0.06 -10.05 -4.55
N ILE A 63 1.33 -9.99 -5.01
CA ILE A 63 1.84 -10.88 -6.04
C ILE A 63 1.81 -12.33 -5.56
N ALA A 64 2.29 -12.63 -4.36
CA ALA A 64 2.28 -13.99 -3.81
C ALA A 64 0.84 -14.56 -3.71
N GLN A 65 -0.13 -13.75 -3.32
CA GLN A 65 -1.55 -14.13 -3.31
C GLN A 65 -2.08 -14.39 -4.72
N ALA A 66 -1.74 -13.52 -5.69
CA ALA A 66 -2.13 -13.70 -7.09
C ALA A 66 -1.48 -14.96 -7.70
N GLU A 67 -0.19 -15.19 -7.46
CA GLU A 67 0.53 -16.40 -7.84
C GLU A 67 -0.11 -17.64 -7.24
N SER A 68 -0.51 -17.60 -5.97
CA SER A 68 -1.20 -18.72 -5.31
C SER A 68 -2.57 -19.01 -5.94
N GLN A 69 -3.31 -17.97 -6.35
CA GLN A 69 -4.57 -18.13 -7.07
C GLN A 69 -4.35 -18.72 -8.48
N LEU A 70 -3.31 -18.26 -9.18
CA LEU A 70 -2.95 -18.74 -10.51
C LEU A 70 -2.37 -20.15 -10.51
N ALA A 71 -1.62 -20.53 -9.47
CA ALA A 71 -1.04 -21.86 -9.29
C ALA A 71 -2.10 -22.95 -9.06
N GLY A 72 -3.35 -22.58 -8.82
CA GLY A 72 -4.50 -23.43 -9.10
C GLY A 72 -4.66 -24.63 -8.16
N LYS A 73 -5.36 -24.41 -7.06
CA LYS A 73 -6.47 -25.33 -6.79
C LYS A 73 -7.70 -24.77 -7.53
N PRO A 74 -8.11 -25.34 -8.67
CA PRO A 74 -9.49 -25.19 -9.10
C PRO A 74 -10.37 -25.68 -7.95
N ASN A 75 -11.29 -24.84 -7.48
CA ASN A 75 -12.41 -25.28 -6.67
C ASN A 75 -13.33 -26.14 -7.56
N ASN A 76 -12.89 -27.37 -7.88
CA ASN A 76 -13.78 -28.46 -8.21
C ASN A 76 -14.27 -29.05 -6.88
N GLN A 77 -15.20 -28.35 -6.24
CA GLN A 77 -16.08 -28.98 -5.26
C GLN A 77 -17.28 -29.53 -6.04
N GLN A 78 -17.22 -30.85 -6.27
CA GLN A 78 -18.37 -31.71 -6.54
C GLN A 78 -19.26 -31.78 -5.31
#